data_AF-A0A971KWS5-F1
#
_entry.id   AF-A0A971KWS5-F1
#
_cell.length_a   1.000
_cell.length_b   1.000
_cell.length_c   1.000
_cell.angle_alpha   90.00
_cell.angle_beta   90.00
_cell.angle_gamma   90.00
#
_symmetry.space_group_name_H-M   'P 1'
#
loop_
_entity.id
_entity.type
_entity.pdbx_description
1 polymer ?
#
loop_
_entity_poly.entity_id
_entity_poly.type
_entity_poly.pdbx_seq_one_letter_code
_entity_poly.pdbx_strand_id
1 'polypeptide(L)'
;PGIFSCLKWAAYLTDWDGPKEGERPSAYIIMVNTAKEWDFAKYDQGIMAQTMMLGAVEKGFGGCIIASIERKKLVLELGLEDYEISLVLALGKPVEDVCIVDLPEDGAIKYYRDDKQVHYVPKRSVEELILQKRA
;
A
#
# COMPACT_ATOMS: atom_id res chain seq x y z
N PRO A 1 3.36 -20.98 5.14
CA PRO A 1 2.20 -20.08 5.29
C PRO A 1 2.43 -18.87 4.42
N GLY A 2 1.64 -18.67 3.36
CA GLY A 2 2.06 -17.80 2.27
C GLY A 2 2.30 -16.33 2.63
N ILE A 3 2.79 -15.58 1.64
CA ILE A 3 3.14 -14.15 1.71
C ILE A 3 2.08 -13.32 2.45
N PHE A 4 0.79 -13.59 2.22
CA PHE A 4 -0.33 -12.91 2.90
C PHE A 4 -0.17 -12.84 4.42
N SER A 5 0.26 -13.94 5.04
CA SER A 5 0.39 -14.06 6.49
C SER A 5 1.57 -13.28 7.07
N CYS A 6 2.41 -12.68 6.23
CA CYS A 6 3.54 -11.84 6.61
C CYS A 6 3.22 -10.34 6.49
N LEU A 7 1.99 -9.98 6.10
CA LEU A 7 1.58 -8.61 5.82
C LEU A 7 0.52 -8.17 6.82
N LYS A 8 0.53 -6.87 7.16
CA LYS A 8 -0.51 -6.24 7.98
C LYS A 8 -1.35 -5.32 7.10
N TRP A 9 -2.67 -5.36 7.30
CA TRP A 9 -3.65 -4.75 6.41
C TRP A 9 -4.37 -3.58 7.11
N ALA A 10 -4.60 -2.50 6.35
CA ALA A 10 -5.39 -1.32 6.72
C ALA A 10 -5.40 -0.94 8.22
N ALA A 11 -4.27 -0.47 8.75
CA ALA A 11 -4.06 -0.20 10.18
C ALA A 11 -5.10 0.72 10.88
N TYR A 12 -5.84 1.56 10.14
CA TYR A 12 -6.91 2.38 10.75
C TYR A 12 -8.27 1.66 10.86
N LEU A 13 -8.45 0.51 10.21
CA LEU A 13 -9.63 -0.34 10.35
C LEU A 13 -9.35 -1.37 11.46
N THR A 14 -9.48 -0.95 12.73
CA THR A 14 -9.08 -1.76 13.89
C THR A 14 -9.92 -3.02 14.09
N ASP A 15 -11.14 -3.03 13.57
CA ASP A 15 -12.08 -4.15 13.69
C ASP A 15 -12.07 -5.07 12.46
N TRP A 16 -11.04 -4.95 11.61
CA TRP A 16 -10.91 -5.70 10.36
C TRP A 16 -9.57 -6.44 10.26
N ASP A 17 -9.64 -7.77 10.17
CA ASP A 17 -8.45 -8.65 10.09
C ASP A 17 -7.78 -8.70 8.70
N GLY A 18 -8.21 -7.85 7.77
CA GLY A 18 -7.78 -7.89 6.37
C GLY A 18 -8.75 -8.68 5.47
N PRO A 19 -8.41 -8.83 4.18
CA PRO A 19 -9.30 -9.49 3.22
C PRO A 19 -9.45 -10.98 3.55
N LYS A 20 -10.70 -11.45 3.54
CA LYS A 20 -11.04 -12.86 3.81
C LYS A 20 -10.58 -13.75 2.65
N GLU A 21 -10.55 -15.05 2.91
CA GLU A 21 -10.27 -16.04 1.88
C GLU A 21 -11.23 -15.87 0.68
N GLY A 22 -10.69 -15.95 -0.54
CA GLY A 22 -11.40 -15.60 -1.79
C GLY A 22 -11.25 -14.13 -2.22
N GLU A 23 -11.03 -13.20 -1.29
CA GLU A 23 -10.79 -11.76 -1.58
C GLU A 23 -9.30 -11.38 -1.45
N ARG A 24 -8.48 -12.30 -0.94
CA ARG A 24 -7.03 -12.08 -0.81
C ARG A 24 -6.39 -11.83 -2.18
N PRO A 25 -5.31 -11.01 -2.23
CA PRO A 25 -4.56 -10.79 -3.46
C PRO A 25 -4.12 -12.10 -4.11
N SER A 26 -4.27 -12.19 -5.43
CA SER A 26 -3.91 -13.38 -6.20
C SER A 26 -2.43 -13.41 -6.57
N ALA A 27 -1.74 -12.27 -6.49
CA ALA A 27 -0.32 -12.15 -6.78
C ALA A 27 0.37 -11.14 -5.85
N TYR A 28 1.68 -11.31 -5.71
CA TYR A 28 2.55 -10.43 -4.94
C TYR A 28 3.83 -10.16 -5.73
N ILE A 29 4.28 -8.90 -5.73
CA ILE A 29 5.64 -8.53 -6.18
C ILE A 29 6.42 -8.13 -4.93
N ILE A 30 7.57 -8.78 -4.72
CA ILE A 30 8.46 -8.49 -3.60
C ILE A 30 9.56 -7.57 -4.10
N MET A 31 9.58 -6.34 -3.60
CA MET A 31 10.62 -5.37 -3.96
C MET A 31 11.77 -5.50 -2.98
N VAL A 32 12.93 -5.88 -3.49
CA VAL A 32 14.17 -6.00 -2.73
C VAL A 32 15.12 -4.84 -3.03
N ASN A 33 15.85 -4.39 -2.02
CA ASN A 33 16.95 -3.44 -2.17
C ASN A 33 18.29 -4.17 -2.18
N THR A 34 19.04 -4.00 -3.26
CA THR A 34 20.43 -4.47 -3.38
C THR A 34 21.45 -3.34 -3.24
N ALA A 35 21.00 -2.08 -3.27
CA ALA A 35 21.83 -0.89 -3.14
C ALA A 35 21.77 -0.33 -1.71
N LYS A 36 22.22 -1.13 -0.73
CA LYS A 36 22.11 -0.80 0.71
C LYS A 36 22.85 0.47 1.11
N GLU A 37 23.95 0.77 0.44
CA GLU A 37 24.78 1.96 0.70
C GLU A 37 24.26 3.25 0.03
N TRP A 38 23.13 3.17 -0.68
CA TRP A 38 22.59 4.31 -1.40
C TRP A 38 21.29 4.82 -0.76
N ASP A 39 21.41 5.89 0.03
CA ASP A 39 20.30 6.50 0.79
C ASP A 39 19.09 6.94 -0.04
N PHE A 40 19.27 7.12 -1.36
CA PHE A 40 18.24 7.57 -2.28
C PHE A 40 17.49 6.42 -2.96
N ALA A 41 17.88 5.16 -2.74
CA ALA A 41 17.21 3.98 -3.33
C ALA A 41 15.70 3.95 -3.06
N LYS A 42 15.25 4.46 -1.90
CA LYS A 42 13.83 4.57 -1.52
C LYS A 42 12.99 5.42 -2.48
N TYR A 43 13.58 6.41 -3.15
CA TYR A 43 12.85 7.24 -4.12
C TYR A 43 12.55 6.45 -5.38
N ASP A 44 13.54 5.72 -5.90
CA ASP A 44 13.38 4.81 -7.03
C ASP A 44 12.35 3.73 -6.72
N GLN A 45 12.37 3.20 -5.51
CA GLN A 45 11.36 2.22 -5.06
C GLN A 45 9.94 2.79 -5.09
N GLY A 46 9.74 4.04 -4.65
CA GLY A 46 8.46 4.71 -4.75
C GLY A 46 8.02 4.89 -6.20
N ILE A 47 8.92 5.33 -7.08
CA ILE A 47 8.66 5.53 -8.52
C ILE A 47 8.29 4.20 -9.19
N MET A 48 9.05 3.15 -8.94
CA MET A 48 8.79 1.80 -9.44
C MET A 48 7.44 1.28 -8.96
N ALA A 49 7.18 1.35 -7.64
CA ALA A 49 5.94 0.87 -7.04
C ALA A 49 4.72 1.58 -7.63
N GLN A 50 4.74 2.91 -7.70
CA GLN A 50 3.65 3.70 -8.27
C GLN A 50 3.44 3.38 -9.76
N THR A 51 4.52 3.27 -10.54
CA THR A 51 4.43 2.94 -11.97
C THR A 51 3.78 1.57 -12.20
N MET A 52 4.18 0.57 -11.40
CA MET A 52 3.58 -0.78 -11.47
C MET A 52 2.10 -0.76 -11.06
N MET A 53 1.73 0.01 -10.03
CA MET A 53 0.31 0.15 -9.62
C MET A 53 -0.53 0.80 -10.72
N LEU A 54 -0.03 1.86 -11.37
CA LEU A 54 -0.72 2.48 -12.51
C LEU A 54 -0.91 1.48 -13.67
N GLY A 55 0.12 0.71 -14.00
CA GLY A 55 0.04 -0.34 -15.02
C GLY A 55 -0.93 -1.48 -14.64
N ALA A 56 -1.04 -1.82 -13.36
CA ALA A 56 -2.03 -2.79 -12.89
C ALA A 56 -3.46 -2.27 -13.10
N VAL A 57 -3.72 -1.01 -12.74
CA VAL A 57 -5.02 -0.34 -12.94
C VAL A 57 -5.39 -0.24 -14.41
N GLU A 58 -4.44 0.15 -15.27
CA GLU A 58 -4.64 0.18 -16.73
C GLU A 58 -5.10 -1.18 -17.28
N LYS A 59 -4.63 -2.28 -16.69
CA LYS A 59 -4.98 -3.65 -17.08
C LYS A 59 -6.24 -4.21 -16.41
N GLY A 60 -6.98 -3.38 -15.66
CA GLY A 60 -8.20 -3.79 -14.96
C GLY A 60 -7.96 -4.55 -13.65
N PHE A 61 -6.75 -4.47 -13.10
CA PHE A 61 -6.42 -4.98 -11.77
C PHE A 61 -6.35 -3.84 -10.75
N GLY A 62 -6.27 -4.20 -9.48
CA GLY A 62 -5.94 -3.28 -8.40
C GLY A 62 -4.73 -3.78 -7.62
N GLY A 63 -4.26 -2.94 -6.71
CA GLY A 63 -3.19 -3.35 -5.82
C GLY A 63 -3.01 -2.45 -4.60
N CYS A 64 -2.18 -2.92 -3.69
CA CYS A 64 -1.82 -2.21 -2.48
C CYS A 64 -0.29 -2.23 -2.31
N ILE A 65 0.30 -1.06 -2.12
CA ILE A 65 1.72 -0.90 -1.75
C ILE A 65 1.83 -1.07 -0.24
N ILE A 66 2.55 -2.08 0.22
CA ILE A 66 2.61 -2.47 1.63
C ILE A 66 4.04 -2.37 2.14
N ALA A 67 4.25 -1.50 3.13
CA ALA A 67 5.50 -1.42 3.90
C ALA A 67 5.41 -2.10 5.27
N SER A 68 4.17 -2.38 5.74
CA SER A 68 3.89 -3.05 7.00
C SER A 68 4.03 -4.57 6.84
N ILE A 69 5.28 -5.02 6.94
CA ILE A 69 5.70 -6.38 6.61
C ILE A 69 6.42 -6.98 7.83
N GLU A 70 6.09 -8.23 8.18
CA GLU A 70 6.88 -9.08 9.05
C GLU A 70 8.13 -9.58 8.30
N ARG A 71 9.09 -8.67 8.07
CA ARG A 71 10.23 -8.90 7.16
C ARG A 71 11.02 -10.18 7.45
N LYS A 72 11.31 -10.47 8.73
CA LYS A 72 12.03 -11.70 9.13
C LYS A 72 11.28 -12.97 8.69
N LYS A 73 9.96 -12.99 8.87
CA LYS A 73 9.11 -14.12 8.50
C LYS A 73 9.03 -14.26 6.98
N LEU A 74 8.85 -13.14 6.27
CA LEU A 74 8.77 -13.14 4.80
C LEU A 74 10.09 -13.56 4.14
N VAL A 75 11.22 -13.13 4.68
CA VAL A 75 12.57 -13.54 4.22
C VAL A 75 12.72 -15.05 4.30
N LEU A 76 12.34 -15.66 5.43
CA LEU A 76 12.43 -17.12 5.62
C LEU A 76 11.44 -17.89 4.73
N GLU A 77 10.21 -17.38 4.55
CA GLU A 77 9.21 -18.02 3.68
C GLU A 77 9.64 -18.04 2.21
N LEU A 78 10.49 -17.10 1.77
CA LEU A 78 10.92 -16.96 0.38
C LEU A 78 12.39 -17.32 0.11
N GLY A 79 13.20 -17.60 1.14
CA GLY A 79 14.65 -17.84 1.00
C GLY A 79 15.41 -16.62 0.47
N LEU A 80 15.14 -15.44 1.06
CA LEU A 80 15.70 -14.15 0.62
C LEU A 80 16.66 -13.55 1.66
N GLU A 81 17.42 -14.37 2.38
CA GLU A 81 18.24 -13.96 3.52
C GLU A 81 19.31 -12.91 3.18
N ASP A 82 19.80 -12.91 1.94
CA ASP A 82 20.81 -11.96 1.47
C ASP A 82 20.21 -10.60 1.07
N TYR A 83 18.89 -10.51 0.95
CA TYR A 83 18.18 -9.35 0.42
C TYR A 83 17.42 -8.57 1.49
N GLU A 84 17.35 -7.24 1.30
CA GLU A 84 16.51 -6.39 2.13
C GLU A 84 15.15 -6.18 1.44
N ILE A 85 14.07 -6.64 2.05
CA ILE A 85 12.71 -6.42 1.52
C ILE A 85 12.24 -5.00 1.88
N SER A 86 12.00 -4.18 0.87
CA SER A 86 11.56 -2.79 1.03
C SER A 86 10.04 -2.67 1.06
N LEU A 87 9.38 -3.13 -0.01
CA LEU A 87 7.93 -3.06 -0.21
C LEU A 87 7.38 -4.39 -0.73
N VAL A 88 6.11 -4.66 -0.47
CA VAL A 88 5.34 -5.69 -1.17
C VAL A 88 4.21 -5.02 -1.93
N LEU A 89 4.06 -5.37 -3.21
CA LEU A 89 2.92 -4.97 -4.03
C LEU A 89 1.95 -6.14 -4.08
N ALA A 90 0.84 -6.02 -3.36
CA ALA A 90 -0.26 -6.97 -3.46
C ALA A 90 -1.11 -6.64 -4.70
N LEU A 91 -1.45 -7.65 -5.50
CA LEU A 91 -2.18 -7.48 -6.76
C LEU A 91 -3.37 -8.44 -6.83
N GLY A 92 -4.48 -7.98 -7.42
CA GLY A 92 -5.67 -8.80 -7.60
C GLY A 92 -6.76 -8.10 -8.40
N LYS A 93 -7.88 -8.78 -8.62
CA LYS A 93 -9.07 -8.14 -9.16
C LYS A 93 -9.77 -7.35 -8.04
N PRO A 94 -10.06 -6.06 -8.21
CA PRO A 94 -10.77 -5.28 -7.21
C PRO A 94 -12.15 -5.87 -6.92
N VAL A 95 -12.52 -5.90 -5.63
CA VAL A 95 -13.84 -6.33 -5.13
C VAL A 95 -14.45 -5.32 -4.15
N GLU A 96 -13.79 -4.18 -3.96
CA GLU A 96 -14.22 -3.07 -3.10
C GLU A 96 -14.35 -1.79 -3.92
N ASP A 97 -15.31 -0.96 -3.54
CA ASP A 97 -15.44 0.40 -4.06
C ASP A 97 -14.61 1.34 -3.20
N VAL A 98 -13.79 2.18 -3.84
CA VAL A 98 -12.92 3.16 -3.17
C VAL A 98 -13.29 4.56 -3.62
N CYS A 99 -13.53 5.45 -2.66
CA CYS A 99 -13.88 6.83 -2.90
C CYS A 99 -12.87 7.77 -2.21
N ILE A 100 -12.40 8.76 -2.96
CA ILE A 100 -11.66 9.88 -2.37
C ILE A 100 -12.69 10.89 -1.87
N VAL A 101 -12.46 11.40 -0.66
CA VAL A 101 -13.24 12.50 -0.07
C VAL A 101 -12.31 13.60 0.38
N ASP A 102 -12.84 14.82 0.47
CA ASP A 102 -12.09 15.94 1.01
C ASP A 102 -11.71 15.68 2.46
N LEU A 103 -10.56 16.21 2.88
CA LEU A 103 -10.13 16.16 4.26
C LEU A 103 -11.16 16.93 5.12
N PRO A 104 -11.69 16.32 6.20
CA PRO A 104 -12.57 17.03 7.12
C PRO A 104 -11.84 18.18 7.84
N GLU A 105 -12.61 19.14 8.35
CA GLU A 105 -12.08 20.34 9.03
C GLU A 105 -11.21 20.01 10.26
N ASP A 106 -11.46 18.88 10.91
CA ASP A 106 -10.66 18.39 12.05
C ASP A 106 -9.31 17.78 11.63
N GLY A 107 -9.04 17.69 10.33
CA GLY A 107 -7.81 17.18 9.75
C GLY A 107 -7.66 15.66 9.83
N ALA A 108 -8.74 14.91 10.10
CA ALA A 108 -8.68 13.46 10.22
C ALA A 108 -8.31 12.78 8.89
N ILE A 109 -7.12 12.17 8.84
CA ILE A 109 -6.60 11.46 7.65
C ILE A 109 -6.96 9.97 7.62
N LYS A 110 -7.63 9.45 8.65
CA LYS A 110 -7.92 8.02 8.77
C LYS A 110 -8.96 7.65 7.73
N TYR A 111 -8.64 6.67 6.88
CA TYR A 111 -9.63 6.05 6.02
C TYR A 111 -10.64 5.25 6.86
N TYR A 112 -11.85 5.11 6.34
CA TYR A 112 -12.96 4.41 6.99
C TYR A 112 -13.81 3.67 5.95
N ARG A 113 -14.73 2.82 6.43
CA ARG A 113 -15.75 2.17 5.60
C ARG A 113 -17.13 2.54 6.10
N ASP A 114 -18.08 2.65 5.19
CA ASP A 114 -19.49 2.83 5.54
C ASP A 114 -20.22 1.47 5.72
N ASP A 115 -21.51 1.52 6.01
CA ASP A 115 -22.36 0.33 6.18
C ASP A 115 -22.46 -0.53 4.90
N LYS A 116 -22.15 0.05 3.73
CA LYS A 116 -22.10 -0.63 2.43
C LYS A 116 -20.70 -1.14 2.09
N GLN A 117 -19.75 -1.01 3.00
CA GLN A 117 -18.33 -1.37 2.84
C GLN A 117 -17.58 -0.57 1.77
N VAL A 118 -18.08 0.60 1.37
CA VAL A 118 -17.34 1.54 0.50
C VAL A 118 -16.17 2.11 1.30
N HIS A 119 -14.96 2.06 0.74
CA HIS A 119 -13.75 2.54 1.39
C HIS A 119 -13.48 4.01 1.07
N TYR A 120 -13.52 4.86 2.09
CA TYR A 120 -13.33 6.30 1.94
C TYR A 120 -11.93 6.72 2.37
N VAL A 121 -11.24 7.47 1.50
CA VAL A 121 -9.88 7.96 1.72
C VAL A 121 -9.87 9.49 1.74
N PRO A 122 -9.78 10.12 2.92
CA PRO A 122 -9.64 11.57 3.03
C PRO A 122 -8.34 12.07 2.39
N LYS A 123 -8.42 13.12 1.56
CA LYS A 123 -7.28 13.74 0.89
C LYS A 123 -7.27 15.25 1.08
N ARG A 124 -6.08 15.79 1.31
CA ARG A 124 -5.83 17.24 1.31
C ARG A 124 -6.17 17.82 -0.06
N SER A 125 -6.70 19.04 -0.06
CA SER A 125 -6.92 19.78 -1.28
C SER A 125 -5.59 20.24 -1.89
N VAL A 126 -5.60 20.63 -3.17
CA VAL A 126 -4.40 21.12 -3.87
C VAL A 126 -3.86 22.40 -3.22
N GLU A 127 -4.75 23.25 -2.74
CA GLU A 127 -4.41 24.52 -2.10
C GLU A 127 -3.63 24.32 -0.80
N GLU A 128 -3.93 23.28 -0.03
CA GLU A 128 -3.16 22.93 1.17
C GLU A 128 -1.75 22.39 0.84
N LEU A 129 -1.59 21.77 -0.34
CA LEU A 129 -0.33 21.14 -0.75
C LEU A 129 0.65 22.15 -1.37
N ILE A 130 0.17 23.29 -1.88
CA ILE A 130 1.00 24.30 -2.54
C ILE A 130 1.31 25.44 -1.58
N LEU A 131 2.59 25.54 -1.17
CA LEU A 131 3.06 26.65 -0.35
C LEU A 131 3.41 27.86 -1.21
N GLN A 132 2.89 29.04 -0.83
CA GLN A 132 3.29 30.31 -1.43
C GLN A 132 4.63 30.77 -0.86
N LYS A 133 5.47 31.36 -1.70
CA LYS A 133 6.71 32.00 -1.26
C LYS A 133 6.37 33.12 -0.28
N ARG A 134 6.94 33.07 0.93
CA ARG A 134 6.83 34.17 1.89
C ARG A 134 7.70 35.33 1.43
N ALA A 135 7.17 36.55 1.50
CA ALA A 135 7.88 37.78 1.19
C ALA A 135 9.03 38.02 2.17
#